data_AF-A0A8T3TC76-F1
#
_entry.id   AF-A0A8T3TC76-F1
#
_cell.length_a   1.000
_cell.length_b   1.000
_cell.length_c   1.000
_cell.angle_alpha   90.00
_cell.angle_beta   90.00
_cell.angle_gamma   90.00
#
_symmetry.space_group_name_H-M   'P 1'
#
loop_
_entity.id
_entity.type
_entity.pdbx_description
1 polymer ?
#
loop_
_entity_poly.entity_id
_entity_poly.type
_entity_poly.pdbx_seq_one_letter_code
_entity_poly.pdbx_strand_id
1 'polypeptide(L)'
;MIDPARWARDRQYLRADPGEALDAFRGLRGDLLAFLDRLRDEQWSRGSIHPTFGRLSYEDWAAVLAWHDDNHVEQIESALAGSQ
;
A
#
# COMPACT_ATOMS: atom_id res chain seq x y z
N MET A 1 -15.04 6.40 7.82
CA MET A 1 -13.77 5.78 8.23
C MET A 1 -13.62 4.47 7.46
N ILE A 2 -12.45 4.20 6.89
CA ILE A 2 -12.19 2.94 6.20
C ILE A 2 -11.99 1.85 7.28
N ASP A 3 -12.67 0.72 7.13
CA ASP A 3 -12.50 -0.48 7.98
C ASP A 3 -11.90 -1.60 7.11
N PRO A 4 -10.58 -1.84 7.20
CA PRO A 4 -9.91 -2.87 6.39
C PRO A 4 -10.45 -4.28 6.64
N ALA A 5 -10.82 -4.61 7.88
CA ALA A 5 -11.35 -5.92 8.23
C ALA A 5 -12.74 -6.14 7.62
N ARG A 6 -13.58 -5.10 7.61
CA ARG A 6 -14.86 -5.16 6.89
C ARG A 6 -14.63 -5.32 5.39
N TRP A 7 -13.73 -4.56 4.77
CA TRP A 7 -13.46 -4.69 3.33
C TRP A 7 -12.95 -6.07 2.94
N ALA A 8 -12.05 -6.65 3.74
CA ALA A 8 -11.56 -8.01 3.50
C ALA A 8 -12.68 -9.06 3.52
N ARG A 9 -13.67 -8.89 4.43
CA ARG A 9 -14.88 -9.74 4.46
C ARG A 9 -15.79 -9.48 3.27
N ASP A 10 -16.18 -8.23 3.04
CA ASP A 10 -17.14 -7.82 2.01
C ASP A 10 -16.64 -8.20 0.60
N ARG A 11 -15.32 -8.13 0.38
CA ARG A 11 -14.66 -8.50 -0.89
C ARG A 11 -14.11 -9.93 -0.90
N GLN A 12 -14.36 -10.70 0.15
CA GLN A 12 -14.04 -12.12 0.24
C GLN A 12 -12.56 -12.46 -0.02
N TYR A 13 -11.62 -11.66 0.49
CA TYR A 13 -10.18 -11.85 0.22
C TYR A 13 -9.64 -13.22 0.66
N LEU A 14 -10.27 -13.88 1.64
CA LEU A 14 -9.93 -15.26 2.03
C LEU A 14 -10.18 -16.30 0.92
N ARG A 15 -10.94 -15.96 -0.12
CA ARG A 15 -11.21 -16.81 -1.28
C ARG A 15 -10.37 -16.44 -2.50
N ALA A 16 -9.59 -15.36 -2.42
CA ALA A 16 -8.76 -14.93 -3.52
C ALA A 16 -7.58 -15.89 -3.68
N ASP A 17 -7.18 -16.13 -4.94
CA ASP A 17 -5.91 -16.78 -5.20
C ASP A 17 -4.76 -15.83 -4.81
N PRO A 18 -3.83 -16.26 -3.95
CA PRO A 18 -2.75 -15.40 -3.49
C PRO A 18 -1.76 -15.02 -4.59
N GLY A 19 -1.60 -15.85 -5.63
CA GLY A 19 -0.76 -15.56 -6.78
C GLY A 19 -1.36 -14.43 -7.62
N GLU A 20 -2.65 -14.53 -7.95
CA GLU A 20 -3.37 -13.48 -8.68
C GLU A 20 -3.36 -12.14 -7.92
N ALA A 21 -3.57 -12.18 -6.60
CA ALA A 21 -3.52 -10.98 -5.76
C ALA A 21 -2.12 -10.33 -5.76
N LEU A 22 -1.05 -11.13 -5.71
CA LEU A 22 0.32 -10.64 -5.75
C LEU A 22 0.67 -10.04 -7.11
N ASP A 23 0.21 -10.65 -8.21
CA ASP A 23 0.45 -10.12 -9.55
C ASP A 23 -0.32 -8.81 -9.78
N ALA A 24 -1.55 -8.71 -9.29
CA ALA A 24 -2.29 -7.45 -9.29
C ALA A 24 -1.58 -6.36 -8.48
N PHE A 25 -1.06 -6.69 -7.30
CA PHE A 25 -0.26 -5.77 -6.48
C PHE A 25 0.99 -5.29 -7.23
N ARG A 26 1.75 -6.20 -7.86
CA ARG A 26 2.95 -5.87 -8.64
C ARG A 26 2.64 -4.92 -9.79
N GLY A 27 1.55 -5.15 -10.53
CA GLY A 27 1.11 -4.27 -11.61
C GLY A 27 0.82 -2.86 -11.11
N LEU A 28 -0.01 -2.74 -10.07
CA LEU A 28 -0.35 -1.44 -9.47
C LEU A 28 0.88 -0.72 -8.89
N ARG A 29 1.82 -1.47 -8.29
CA ARG A 29 3.08 -0.92 -7.80
C ARG A 29 3.95 -0.42 -8.94
N GLY A 30 4.05 -1.17 -10.03
CA GLY A 30 4.77 -0.75 -11.24
C GLY A 30 4.23 0.55 -11.80
N ASP A 31 2.92 0.67 -11.95
CA ASP A 31 2.26 1.89 -12.45
C ASP A 31 2.52 3.10 -11.53
N LEU A 32 2.48 2.89 -10.21
CA LEU A 32 2.77 3.93 -9.23
C LEU A 32 4.23 4.39 -9.30
N LEU A 33 5.18 3.46 -9.36
CA LEU A 33 6.59 3.80 -9.48
C LEU A 33 6.87 4.54 -10.80
N ALA A 34 6.28 4.11 -11.91
CA ALA A 34 6.38 4.82 -13.19
C ALA A 34 5.76 6.22 -13.15
N PHE A 35 4.72 6.45 -12.34
CA PHE A 35 4.19 7.78 -12.09
C PHE A 35 5.15 8.64 -11.27
N LEU A 36 5.68 8.12 -10.16
CA LEU A 36 6.61 8.84 -9.28
C LEU A 36 7.91 9.20 -9.99
N ASP A 37 8.45 8.31 -10.81
CA ASP A 37 9.68 8.51 -11.60
C ASP A 37 9.56 9.67 -12.61
N ARG A 38 8.33 10.01 -13.03
CA ARG A 38 8.06 11.12 -13.96
C ARG A 38 7.87 12.47 -13.26
N LEU A 39 7.86 12.51 -11.93
CA LEU A 39 7.70 13.76 -11.19
C LEU A 39 8.98 14.60 -11.30
N ARG A 40 8.81 15.89 -11.59
CA ARG A 40 9.88 16.88 -11.41
C ARG A 40 10.06 17.19 -9.93
N ASP A 41 11.25 17.66 -9.56
CA ASP A 41 11.63 18.03 -8.19
C ASP A 41 10.57 18.91 -7.50
N GLU A 42 10.06 19.95 -8.18
CA GLU A 42 9.07 20.86 -7.57
C GLU A 42 7.72 20.17 -7.32
N GLN A 43 7.41 19.12 -8.09
CA GLN A 43 6.14 18.41 -8.00
C GLN A 43 6.08 17.49 -6.78
N TRP A 44 7.20 17.05 -6.22
CA TRP A 44 7.23 16.18 -5.03
C TRP A 44 6.52 16.82 -3.82
N SER A 45 6.56 18.15 -3.71
CA SER A 45 5.87 18.91 -2.66
C SER A 45 4.34 18.97 -2.80
N ARG A 46 3.80 18.61 -3.98
CA ARG A 46 2.35 18.50 -4.23
C ARG A 46 1.80 17.28 -3.51
N GLY A 47 0.49 17.24 -3.30
CA GLY A 47 -0.09 16.14 -2.55
C GLY A 47 -1.58 16.25 -2.34
N SER A 48 -2.07 15.50 -1.36
CA SER A 48 -3.48 15.32 -1.05
C SER A 48 -3.76 15.47 0.44
N ILE A 49 -5.03 15.65 0.81
CA ILE A 49 -5.48 15.57 2.21
C ILE A 49 -5.97 14.15 2.48
N HIS A 50 -5.23 13.42 3.31
CA HIS A 50 -5.61 12.11 3.81
C HIS A 50 -6.51 12.25 5.05
N PRO A 51 -7.62 11.50 5.17
CA PRO A 51 -8.56 11.63 6.29
C PRO A 51 -7.96 11.38 7.68
N THR A 52 -6.90 10.57 7.77
CA THR A 52 -6.24 10.23 9.05
C THR A 52 -4.95 11.00 9.26
N PHE A 53 -4.18 11.23 8.19
CA PHE A 53 -2.82 11.78 8.28
C PHE A 53 -2.75 13.27 7.96
N GLY A 54 -3.86 13.89 7.56
CA GLY A 54 -3.87 15.27 7.11
C GLY A 54 -3.17 15.43 5.77
N ARG A 55 -2.45 16.54 5.57
CA ARG A 55 -1.76 16.80 4.30
C ARG A 55 -0.57 15.85 4.14
N LEU A 56 -0.56 15.11 3.04
CA LEU A 56 0.57 14.28 2.60
C LEU A 56 1.02 14.74 1.23
N SER A 57 2.31 15.06 1.09
CA SER A 57 2.99 15.28 -0.19
C SER A 57 3.26 13.95 -0.91
N TYR A 58 3.71 13.98 -2.17
CA TYR A 58 4.12 12.76 -2.87
C TYR A 58 5.37 12.13 -2.24
N GLU A 59 6.24 12.93 -1.62
CA GLU A 59 7.37 12.43 -0.83
C GLU A 59 6.89 11.67 0.41
N ASP A 60 5.93 12.25 1.15
CA ASP A 60 5.33 11.59 2.30
C ASP A 60 4.63 10.28 1.89
N TRP A 61 3.92 10.30 0.75
CA TRP A 61 3.28 9.09 0.23
C TRP A 61 4.29 8.00 -0.11
N ALA A 62 5.41 8.33 -0.76
CA ALA A 62 6.46 7.36 -1.05
C ALA A 62 7.01 6.72 0.23
N ALA A 63 7.25 7.52 1.27
CA ALA A 63 7.70 7.02 2.57
C ALA A 63 6.65 6.13 3.26
N VAL A 64 5.37 6.55 3.27
CA VAL A 64 4.26 5.76 3.83
C VAL A 64 4.12 4.42 3.14
N LEU A 65 4.24 4.40 1.80
CA LEU A 65 4.12 3.18 1.01
C LEU A 65 5.26 2.21 1.29
N ALA A 66 6.50 2.69 1.37
CA ALA A 66 7.65 1.85 1.72
C ALA A 66 7.49 1.23 3.11
N TRP A 67 7.17 2.04 4.12
CA TRP A 67 6.89 1.55 5.48
C TRP A 67 5.74 0.54 5.53
N HIS A 68 4.67 0.80 4.77
CA HIS A 68 3.50 -0.08 4.72
C HIS A 68 3.83 -1.44 4.10
N ASP A 69 4.67 -1.46 3.07
CA ASP A 69 5.13 -2.70 2.43
C ASP A 69 5.97 -3.53 3.41
N ASP A 70 6.94 -2.89 4.10
CA ASP A 70 7.78 -3.55 5.11
C ASP A 70 6.93 -4.15 6.24
N ASN A 71 5.98 -3.39 6.78
CA ASN A 71 5.07 -3.85 7.83
C ASN A 71 4.27 -5.08 7.40
N HIS A 72 3.79 -5.13 6.16
CA HIS A 72 3.06 -6.31 5.68
C HIS A 72 3.94 -7.52 5.42
N VAL A 73 5.20 -7.32 4.99
CA VAL A 73 6.17 -8.41 4.90
C VAL A 73 6.42 -8.99 6.30
N GLU A 74 6.67 -8.15 7.30
CA GLU A 74 6.86 -8.58 8.70
C GLU A 74 5.65 -9.35 9.25
N GLN A 75 4.43 -8.90 8.94
CA GLN A 75 3.20 -9.60 9.33
C GLN A 75 3.10 -11.00 8.69
N ILE A 76 3.44 -11.12 7.40
CA ILE A 76 3.43 -12.40 6.68
C ILE A 76 4.47 -13.34 7.27
N GLU A 77 5.69 -12.85 7.51
CA GLU A 77 6.77 -13.65 8.12
C GLU A 77 6.38 -14.13 9.53
N SER A 78 5.82 -13.24 10.35
CA SER A 78 5.34 -13.57 11.70
C SER A 78 4.22 -14.61 11.67
N ALA A 79 3.30 -14.51 10.69
CA ALA A 79 2.23 -15.48 10.49
C ALA A 79 2.77 -16.86 10.08
N LEU A 80 3.79 -16.91 9.21
CA LEU A 80 4.45 -18.16 8.80
C LEU A 80 5.25 -18.79 9.95
N ALA A 81 5.86 -17.98 10.81
CA ALA A 81 6.56 -18.43 12.01
C ALA A 81 5.62 -18.89 13.14
N GLY A 82 4.30 -18.71 13.00
CA GLY A 82 3.31 -19.06 14.01
C GLY A 82 3.37 -18.17 15.27
N SER A 83 3.92 -16.97 15.17
CA SER A 83 4.14 -16.06 16.30
C SER A 83 3.02 -15.01 16.47
N GLN A 84 1.79 -15.35 16.10
CA GLN A 84 0.63 -14.46 16.20
C GLN A 84 -0.20 -14.70 17.46
#